data_AF-A0A934I1L2-F1
#
_entry.id   AF-A0A934I1L2-F1
#
_cell.length_a   1.000
_cell.length_b   1.000
_cell.length_c   1.000
_cell.angle_alpha   90.00
_cell.angle_beta   90.00
_cell.angle_gamma   90.00
#
_symmetry.space_group_name_H-M   'P 1'
#
loop_
_entity.id
_entity.type
_entity.pdbx_description
1 polymer ?
#
loop_
_entity_poly.entity_id
_entity_poly.type
_entity_poly.pdbx_seq_one_letter_code
_entity_poly.pdbx_strand_id
1 'polypeptide(L)'
;MRNKEEVIISLNEFLKSSEKHCLVVGTNVQKKLFDVLRYLNSLEKHLKILIRISSMQDCEYILKFKAKTGAIKKISNLSIQVDSMQSKSQENTHKNFNCILVYPIGSLKGIEDKNIQDIINDRNSEKVFWISNHDNIDYSYLKDICDIKHVIEINNSDDIIHNRILSNNGNEIIDKKNNFDKLFVNDLSYYSIEEAIDEKYNLGGIYTSSMGQELTVGIFNEYIFGGHKATKRFCIKVLKEKEDEKFVLLVKPCK
;
A
#
# COMPACT_ATOMS: atom_id res chain seq x y z
N MET A 1 8.14 4.83 -20.45
CA MET A 1 8.21 6.26 -20.11
C MET A 1 6.79 6.87 -20.10
N ARG A 2 6.00 6.48 -19.11
CA ARG A 2 4.64 6.94 -18.78
C ARG A 2 4.58 6.80 -17.27
N ASN A 3 4.46 7.84 -16.43
CA ASN A 3 4.16 7.57 -15.01
C ASN A 3 3.96 8.75 -14.06
N LYS A 4 4.63 9.90 -14.21
CA LYS A 4 4.47 11.01 -13.21
C LYS A 4 3.55 12.11 -13.71
N GLU A 5 3.80 12.63 -14.91
CA GLU A 5 2.99 13.69 -15.49
C GLU A 5 1.57 13.19 -15.80
N GLU A 6 1.41 11.98 -16.34
CA GLU A 6 0.10 11.37 -16.57
C GLU A 6 -0.68 11.17 -15.26
N VAL A 7 -0.02 10.72 -14.18
CA VAL A 7 -0.66 10.60 -12.86
C VAL A 7 -1.14 11.96 -12.35
N ILE A 8 -0.31 13.01 -12.50
CA ILE A 8 -0.69 14.38 -12.14
C ILE A 8 -1.86 14.88 -13.00
N ILE A 9 -1.88 14.58 -14.30
CA ILE A 9 -2.98 14.92 -15.20
C ILE A 9 -4.27 14.21 -14.76
N SER A 10 -4.24 12.90 -14.57
CA SER A 10 -5.41 12.13 -14.14
C SER A 10 -5.94 12.55 -12.77
N LEU A 11 -5.04 12.88 -11.83
CA LEU A 11 -5.43 13.44 -10.53
C LEU A 11 -6.06 14.83 -10.68
N ASN A 12 -5.51 15.70 -11.53
CA ASN A 12 -6.08 17.01 -11.84
C ASN A 12 -7.47 16.90 -12.49
N GLU A 13 -7.63 16.00 -13.46
CA GLU A 13 -8.90 15.74 -14.13
C GLU A 13 -9.95 15.26 -13.12
N PHE A 14 -9.61 14.28 -12.29
CA PHE A 14 -10.52 13.80 -11.25
C PHE A 14 -10.92 14.92 -10.28
N LEU A 15 -9.96 15.71 -9.77
CA LEU A 15 -10.29 16.78 -8.82
C LEU A 15 -11.17 17.87 -9.42
N LYS A 16 -11.03 18.17 -10.72
CA LYS A 16 -11.85 19.17 -11.43
C LYS A 16 -13.20 18.62 -11.91
N SER A 17 -13.33 17.30 -12.04
CA SER A 17 -14.58 16.66 -12.47
C SER A 17 -15.70 16.82 -11.43
N SER A 18 -16.95 16.56 -11.83
CA SER A 18 -18.08 16.41 -10.91
C SER A 18 -18.09 15.08 -10.15
N GLU A 19 -17.23 14.13 -10.55
CA GLU A 19 -17.23 12.78 -9.98
C GLU A 19 -16.70 12.79 -8.54
N LYS A 20 -17.42 12.15 -7.62
CA LYS A 20 -17.03 12.11 -6.20
C LYS A 20 -16.01 11.00 -5.93
N HIS A 21 -16.07 9.89 -6.65
CA HIS A 21 -15.29 8.69 -6.36
C HIS A 21 -14.29 8.37 -7.48
N CYS A 22 -13.06 8.03 -7.11
CA CYS A 22 -12.10 7.43 -8.03
C CYS A 22 -11.45 6.19 -7.42
N LEU A 23 -11.09 5.24 -8.29
CA LEU A 23 -10.30 4.07 -7.94
C LEU A 23 -8.84 4.32 -8.32
N VAL A 24 -7.93 4.13 -7.38
CA VAL A 24 -6.48 4.23 -7.60
C VAL A 24 -5.88 2.83 -7.61
N VAL A 25 -5.35 2.42 -8.76
CA VAL A 25 -4.69 1.14 -9.03
C VAL A 25 -3.23 1.33 -9.43
N GLY A 26 -2.45 0.25 -9.46
CA GLY A 26 -1.11 0.23 -10.01
C GLY A 26 -0.07 -0.47 -9.14
N THR A 27 1.01 -0.89 -9.80
CA THR A 27 1.99 -1.88 -9.34
C THR A 27 2.74 -1.60 -8.03
N ASN A 28 2.67 -0.38 -7.48
CA ASN A 28 3.33 -0.04 -6.21
C ASN A 28 2.33 0.26 -5.08
N VAL A 29 2.13 -0.75 -4.24
CA VAL A 29 1.10 -0.83 -3.20
C VAL A 29 1.08 0.39 -2.25
N GLN A 30 2.19 0.70 -1.57
CA GLN A 30 2.24 1.85 -0.64
C GLN A 30 2.38 3.19 -1.34
N LYS A 31 3.07 3.22 -2.49
CA LYS A 31 3.40 4.48 -3.16
C LYS A 31 2.14 5.18 -3.66
N LYS A 32 1.08 4.44 -4.04
CA LYS A 32 -0.24 4.98 -4.42
C LYS A 32 -0.77 5.99 -3.40
N LEU A 33 -0.86 5.59 -2.13
CA LEU A 33 -1.35 6.47 -1.05
C LEU A 33 -0.47 7.72 -0.92
N PHE A 34 0.85 7.56 -0.91
CA PHE A 34 1.77 8.69 -0.76
C PHE A 34 1.80 9.62 -1.97
N ASP A 35 1.64 9.12 -3.19
CA ASP A 35 1.62 9.95 -4.39
C ASP A 35 0.33 10.78 -4.45
N VAL A 36 -0.82 10.21 -4.06
CA VAL A 36 -2.06 10.98 -3.87
C VAL A 36 -1.86 12.07 -2.80
N LEU A 37 -1.31 11.73 -1.63
CA LEU A 37 -1.07 12.71 -0.55
C LEU A 37 -0.09 13.82 -0.97
N ARG A 38 1.00 13.48 -1.67
CA ARG A 38 1.97 14.46 -2.18
C ARG A 38 1.32 15.43 -3.15
N TYR A 39 0.54 14.91 -4.09
CA TYR A 39 -0.18 15.73 -5.04
C TYR A 39 -1.22 16.64 -4.36
N LEU A 40 -2.01 16.12 -3.42
CA LEU A 40 -2.95 16.94 -2.65
C LEU A 40 -2.24 18.06 -1.86
N ASN A 41 -1.07 17.76 -1.29
CA ASN A 41 -0.28 18.76 -0.56
C ASN A 41 0.28 19.86 -1.49
N SER A 42 0.52 19.56 -2.77
CA SER A 42 1.04 20.52 -3.76
C SER A 42 -0.01 21.48 -4.33
N LEU A 43 -1.30 21.33 -3.98
CA LEU A 43 -2.37 22.19 -4.49
C LEU A 43 -2.44 23.59 -3.85
N GLU A 44 -1.50 23.92 -2.96
CA GLU A 44 -1.42 25.20 -2.24
C GLU A 44 -2.73 25.62 -1.52
N LYS A 45 -3.63 24.65 -1.30
CA LYS A 45 -4.91 24.82 -0.59
C LYS A 45 -4.85 24.05 0.72
N HIS A 46 -5.38 24.63 1.80
CA HIS A 46 -5.54 23.89 3.04
C HIS A 46 -6.62 22.81 2.87
N LEU A 47 -6.24 21.54 3.02
CA LEU A 47 -7.14 20.40 2.84
C LEU A 47 -7.32 19.62 4.15
N LYS A 48 -8.57 19.36 4.51
CA LYS A 48 -8.95 18.42 5.56
C LYS A 48 -9.07 17.03 4.94
N ILE A 49 -8.23 16.11 5.40
CA ILE A 49 -8.13 14.77 4.85
C ILE A 49 -8.48 13.76 5.92
N LEU A 50 -9.38 12.83 5.60
CA LEU A 50 -9.53 11.59 6.35
C LEU A 50 -8.74 10.49 5.64
N ILE A 51 -7.89 9.79 6.38
CA ILE A 51 -7.31 8.52 5.91
C ILE A 51 -7.94 7.40 6.71
N ARG A 52 -8.67 6.52 6.03
CA ARG A 52 -9.25 5.32 6.64
C ARG A 52 -8.40 4.11 6.33
N ILE A 53 -7.91 3.46 7.39
CA ILE A 53 -7.06 2.28 7.32
C ILE A 53 -7.75 1.04 7.88
N SER A 54 -7.17 -0.15 7.70
CA SER A 54 -7.76 -1.39 8.23
C SER A 54 -7.81 -1.38 9.76
N SER A 55 -6.68 -1.12 10.41
CA SER A 55 -6.58 -1.03 11.86
C SER A 55 -5.68 0.11 12.33
N MET A 56 -5.97 0.71 13.48
CA MET A 56 -5.16 1.81 14.03
C MET A 56 -3.74 1.38 14.39
N GLN A 57 -3.52 0.09 14.66
CA GLN A 57 -2.19 -0.52 14.86
C GLN A 57 -1.31 -0.38 13.61
N ASP A 58 -1.90 -0.38 12.42
CA ASP A 58 -1.18 -0.31 11.15
C ASP A 58 -0.81 1.12 10.75
N CYS A 59 -1.31 2.12 11.49
CA CYS A 59 -1.14 3.53 11.13
C CYS A 59 0.32 3.92 10.98
N GLU A 60 1.17 3.55 11.95
CA GLU A 60 2.59 3.89 11.91
C GLU A 60 3.30 3.23 10.73
N TYR A 61 2.88 2.02 10.36
CA TYR A 61 3.43 1.29 9.23
C TYR A 61 3.00 1.92 7.89
N ILE A 62 1.70 2.20 7.73
CA ILE A 62 1.12 2.74 6.49
C ILE A 62 1.56 4.19 6.27
N LEU A 63 1.55 5.02 7.32
CA LEU A 63 1.73 6.47 7.22
C LEU A 63 3.09 6.97 7.68
N LYS A 64 3.93 6.10 8.26
CA LYS A 64 5.25 6.44 8.84
C LYS A 64 5.15 7.39 10.05
N PHE A 65 3.97 7.50 10.66
CA PHE A 65 3.77 8.21 11.92
C PHE A 65 2.62 7.59 12.72
N LYS A 66 2.71 7.68 14.05
CA LYS A 66 1.60 7.31 14.94
C LYS A 66 0.50 8.38 14.87
N ALA A 67 -0.71 7.97 14.51
CA ALA A 67 -1.89 8.79 14.67
C ALA A 67 -2.70 8.32 15.88
N LYS A 68 -3.40 9.28 16.50
CA LYS A 68 -4.45 8.99 17.47
C LYS A 68 -5.77 9.30 16.77
N THR A 69 -6.74 8.38 16.86
CA THR A 69 -8.08 8.60 16.31
C THR A 69 -8.66 9.93 16.78
N GLY A 70 -9.24 10.69 15.86
CA GLY A 70 -9.80 12.02 16.12
C GLY A 70 -8.79 13.15 16.26
N ALA A 71 -7.51 12.85 16.48
CA ALA A 71 -6.47 13.87 16.53
C ALA A 71 -6.09 14.31 15.12
N ILE A 72 -5.92 15.63 14.94
CA ILE A 72 -5.46 16.21 13.68
C ILE A 72 -3.93 16.21 13.65
N LYS A 73 -3.34 15.56 12.65
CA LYS A 73 -1.93 15.69 12.29
C LYS A 73 -1.81 16.72 11.18
N LYS A 74 -1.14 17.84 11.46
CA LYS A 74 -0.80 18.84 10.43
C LYS A 74 0.47 18.41 9.69
N ILE A 75 0.41 18.36 8.37
CA ILE A 75 1.55 18.15 7.47
C ILE A 75 1.44 19.18 6.36
N SER A 76 2.22 20.26 6.45
CA SER A 76 2.19 21.36 5.48
C SER A 76 0.75 21.86 5.24
N ASN A 77 0.20 21.71 4.03
CA ASN A 77 -1.13 22.17 3.66
C ASN A 77 -2.24 21.20 4.08
N LEU A 78 -1.90 20.03 4.62
CA LEU A 78 -2.86 18.99 5.00
C LEU A 78 -3.16 18.99 6.51
N SER A 79 -4.44 18.93 6.85
CA SER A 79 -4.95 18.55 8.17
C SER A 79 -5.48 17.11 8.08
N ILE A 80 -4.68 16.15 8.55
CA ILE A 80 -4.97 14.72 8.41
C ILE A 80 -5.58 14.19 9.71
N GLN A 81 -6.76 13.57 9.63
CA GLN A 81 -7.27 12.66 10.65
C GLN A 81 -7.19 11.23 10.14
N VAL A 82 -6.99 10.28 11.04
CA VAL A 82 -6.91 8.85 10.72
C VAL A 82 -7.93 8.10 11.56
N ASP A 83 -8.73 7.26 10.93
CA ASP A 83 -9.56 6.24 11.59
C ASP A 83 -9.33 4.87 10.97
N SER A 84 -9.99 3.86 11.55
CA SER A 84 -9.94 2.49 11.07
C SER A 84 -11.32 2.00 10.62
N MET A 85 -11.38 0.77 10.09
CA MET A 85 -12.64 0.06 9.80
C MET A 85 -13.42 -0.37 11.05
N GLN A 86 -13.03 0.09 12.25
CA GLN A 86 -13.77 -0.15 13.48
C GLN A 86 -14.68 1.05 13.75
N SER A 87 -15.97 0.82 13.94
CA SER A 87 -16.98 1.89 14.16
C SER A 87 -16.60 2.83 15.31
N LYS A 88 -16.04 2.30 16.41
CA LYS A 88 -15.55 3.11 17.54
C LYS A 88 -14.45 4.10 17.11
N SER A 89 -13.59 3.74 16.16
CA SER A 89 -12.57 4.65 15.63
C SER A 89 -13.24 5.75 14.79
N GLN A 90 -14.20 5.36 13.96
CA GLN A 90 -14.92 6.25 13.06
C GLN A 90 -15.72 7.31 13.83
N GLU A 91 -16.44 6.92 14.89
CA GLU A 91 -17.21 7.82 15.76
C GLU A 91 -16.38 8.96 16.37
N ASN A 92 -15.07 8.75 16.52
CA ASN A 92 -14.15 9.72 17.10
C ASN A 92 -13.53 10.67 16.06
N THR A 93 -13.87 10.53 14.78
CA THR A 93 -13.41 11.45 13.72
C THR A 93 -14.51 12.41 13.29
N HIS A 94 -14.10 13.54 12.71
CA HIS A 94 -15.06 14.50 12.19
C HIS A 94 -15.84 13.92 11.01
N LYS A 95 -16.95 14.57 10.64
CA LYS A 95 -17.77 14.16 9.50
C LYS A 95 -17.48 14.91 8.20
N ASN A 96 -16.78 16.04 8.25
CA ASN A 96 -16.57 16.93 7.08
C ASN A 96 -15.10 16.98 6.67
N PHE A 97 -14.82 16.56 5.43
CA PHE A 97 -13.48 16.54 4.83
C PHE A 97 -13.51 17.11 3.41
N ASN A 98 -12.36 17.59 2.92
CA ASN A 98 -12.23 17.86 1.49
C ASN A 98 -12.02 16.54 0.74
N CYS A 99 -11.19 15.65 1.28
CA CYS A 99 -10.95 14.34 0.68
C CYS A 99 -10.96 13.22 1.72
N ILE A 100 -11.44 12.05 1.31
CA ILE A 100 -11.31 10.79 2.05
C ILE A 100 -10.42 9.85 1.23
N LEU A 101 -9.39 9.30 1.85
CA LEU A 101 -8.51 8.30 1.25
C LEU A 101 -8.72 7.00 2.01
N VAL A 102 -9.11 5.96 1.30
CA VAL A 102 -9.39 4.64 1.89
C VAL A 102 -8.31 3.69 1.43
N TYR A 103 -7.48 3.24 2.37
CA TYR A 103 -6.34 2.38 2.06
C TYR A 103 -6.00 1.47 3.24
N PRO A 104 -5.86 0.15 3.03
CA PRO A 104 -6.07 -0.57 1.77
C PRO A 104 -7.54 -0.87 1.49
N ILE A 105 -7.99 -0.73 0.25
CA ILE A 105 -9.38 -1.05 -0.09
C ILE A 105 -9.71 -2.54 -0.06
N GLY A 106 -8.72 -3.42 -0.23
CA GLY A 106 -8.92 -4.87 -0.11
C GLY A 106 -9.38 -5.30 1.29
N SER A 107 -9.37 -4.41 2.27
CA SER A 107 -9.92 -4.67 3.60
C SER A 107 -11.44 -4.45 3.72
N LEU A 108 -12.10 -3.93 2.67
CA LEU A 108 -13.55 -3.73 2.61
C LEU A 108 -14.25 -4.93 1.98
N LYS A 109 -15.48 -5.24 2.43
CA LYS A 109 -16.26 -6.39 1.93
C LYS A 109 -17.67 -6.03 1.44
N GLY A 110 -17.82 -5.70 0.16
CA GLY A 110 -19.12 -5.70 -0.53
C GLY A 110 -20.11 -4.61 -0.11
N ILE A 111 -21.29 -4.58 -0.77
CA ILE A 111 -22.27 -3.48 -0.72
C ILE A 111 -22.83 -3.24 0.70
N GLU A 112 -23.02 -4.32 1.46
CA GLU A 112 -23.60 -4.27 2.81
C GLU A 112 -22.59 -3.91 3.91
N ASP A 113 -21.32 -3.65 3.55
CA ASP A 113 -20.29 -3.30 4.53
C ASP A 113 -20.59 -1.93 5.16
N LYS A 114 -20.81 -1.94 6.47
CA LYS A 114 -21.03 -0.72 7.27
C LYS A 114 -19.91 0.30 7.10
N ASN A 115 -18.67 -0.13 6.83
CA ASN A 115 -17.54 0.77 6.61
C ASN A 115 -17.65 1.51 5.28
N ILE A 116 -18.16 0.85 4.24
CA ILE A 116 -18.41 1.49 2.95
C ILE A 116 -19.60 2.45 3.09
N GLN A 117 -20.67 2.01 3.75
CA GLN A 117 -21.86 2.84 3.98
C GLN A 117 -21.55 4.09 4.81
N ASP A 118 -20.68 4.01 5.83
CA ASP A 118 -20.24 5.19 6.60
C ASP A 118 -19.51 6.21 5.72
N ILE A 119 -18.67 5.77 4.77
CA ILE A 119 -17.95 6.66 3.85
C ILE A 119 -18.94 7.38 2.92
N ILE A 120 -19.94 6.67 2.42
CA ILE A 120 -20.85 7.17 1.39
C ILE A 120 -21.93 8.06 1.99
N ASN A 121 -22.53 7.61 3.10
CA ASN A 121 -23.75 8.21 3.66
C ASN A 121 -23.45 9.10 4.87
N ASP A 122 -22.48 8.74 5.71
CA ASP A 122 -22.27 9.40 7.02
C ASP A 122 -21.09 10.38 7.02
N ARG A 123 -20.21 10.31 6.01
CA ARG A 123 -19.07 11.21 5.83
C ARG A 123 -19.30 12.14 4.65
N ASN A 124 -19.23 13.43 4.93
CA ASN A 124 -19.30 14.47 3.92
C ASN A 124 -17.89 14.75 3.36
N SER A 125 -17.75 14.59 2.05
CA SER A 125 -16.51 14.84 1.32
C SER A 125 -16.75 15.29 -0.11
N GLU A 126 -15.85 16.12 -0.64
CA GLU A 126 -15.85 16.53 -2.04
C GLU A 126 -15.34 15.38 -2.93
N LYS A 127 -14.31 14.66 -2.47
CA LYS A 127 -13.64 13.60 -3.22
C LYS A 127 -13.31 12.40 -2.34
N VAL A 128 -13.46 11.20 -2.90
CA VAL A 128 -13.10 9.92 -2.26
C VAL A 128 -12.14 9.16 -3.17
N PHE A 129 -10.99 8.79 -2.60
CA PHE A 129 -9.97 7.98 -3.25
C PHE A 129 -10.04 6.57 -2.66
N TRP A 130 -10.45 5.62 -3.49
CA TRP A 130 -10.47 4.20 -3.22
C TRP A 130 -9.13 3.61 -3.63
N ILE A 131 -8.23 3.37 -2.68
CA ILE A 131 -6.83 3.05 -3.00
C ILE A 131 -6.59 1.55 -2.80
N SER A 132 -6.33 0.88 -3.91
CA SER A 132 -6.01 -0.55 -3.93
C SER A 132 -4.71 -0.86 -3.21
N ASN A 133 -4.71 -2.01 -2.54
CA ASN A 133 -3.48 -2.66 -2.13
C ASN A 133 -2.99 -3.70 -3.14
N HIS A 134 -3.89 -4.37 -3.86
CA HIS A 134 -3.50 -5.36 -4.86
C HIS A 134 -4.37 -5.23 -6.11
N ASP A 135 -3.77 -5.04 -7.29
CA ASP A 135 -4.54 -4.77 -8.51
C ASP A 135 -5.00 -6.04 -9.24
N ASN A 136 -4.65 -7.22 -8.72
CA ASN A 136 -5.20 -8.51 -9.17
C ASN A 136 -6.55 -8.84 -8.50
N ILE A 137 -6.98 -8.03 -7.52
CA ILE A 137 -8.30 -8.17 -6.91
C ILE A 137 -9.32 -7.47 -7.80
N ASP A 138 -10.41 -8.17 -8.09
CA ASP A 138 -11.53 -7.56 -8.78
C ASP A 138 -12.27 -6.59 -7.84
N TYR A 139 -12.11 -5.30 -8.12
CA TYR A 139 -12.79 -4.22 -7.41
C TYR A 139 -14.08 -3.76 -8.12
N SER A 140 -14.59 -4.54 -9.08
CA SER A 140 -15.84 -4.22 -9.81
C SER A 140 -17.02 -3.98 -8.88
N TYR A 141 -17.07 -4.68 -7.74
CA TYR A 141 -18.10 -4.49 -6.72
C TYR A 141 -18.21 -3.03 -6.23
N LEU A 142 -17.13 -2.25 -6.28
CA LEU A 142 -17.18 -0.84 -5.90
C LEU A 142 -17.91 0.02 -6.91
N LYS A 143 -17.96 -0.38 -8.20
CA LYS A 143 -18.71 0.34 -9.23
C LYS A 143 -20.23 0.26 -8.98
N ASP A 144 -20.67 -0.83 -8.36
CA ASP A 144 -22.06 -1.03 -7.99
C ASP A 144 -22.46 -0.22 -6.75
N ILE A 145 -21.48 0.19 -5.94
CA ILE A 145 -21.68 0.89 -4.66
C ILE A 145 -21.39 2.38 -4.76
N CYS A 146 -20.36 2.72 -5.51
CA CYS A 146 -19.85 4.05 -5.76
C CYS A 146 -19.85 4.25 -7.27
N ASP A 147 -20.40 5.35 -7.75
CA ASP A 147 -20.34 5.73 -9.17
C ASP A 147 -18.88 6.09 -9.55
N ILE A 148 -18.02 5.07 -9.67
CA ILE A 148 -16.60 5.20 -9.99
C ILE A 148 -16.47 5.25 -11.51
N LYS A 149 -16.36 6.46 -12.03
CA LYS A 149 -16.06 6.69 -13.45
C LYS A 149 -14.58 6.95 -13.74
N HIS A 150 -13.82 7.37 -12.73
CA HIS A 150 -12.39 7.63 -12.86
C HIS A 150 -11.54 6.51 -12.23
N VAL A 151 -10.64 5.96 -13.03
CA VAL A 151 -9.59 5.04 -12.59
C VAL A 151 -8.24 5.70 -12.84
N ILE A 152 -7.41 5.81 -11.80
CA ILE A 152 -6.07 6.38 -11.87
C ILE A 152 -5.07 5.25 -11.67
N GLU A 153 -4.17 5.07 -12.63
CA GLU A 153 -3.12 4.05 -12.56
C GLU A 153 -1.78 4.69 -12.20
N ILE A 154 -1.20 4.28 -11.07
CA ILE A 154 0.11 4.74 -10.57
C ILE A 154 1.08 3.56 -10.57
N ASN A 155 1.89 3.47 -11.62
CA ASN A 155 2.87 2.40 -11.77
C ASN A 155 4.28 2.83 -11.34
N ASN A 156 5.14 1.84 -11.10
CA ASN A 156 6.55 2.11 -10.85
C ASN A 156 7.22 2.74 -12.08
N SER A 157 7.81 3.91 -11.89
CA SER A 157 8.64 4.64 -12.87
C SER A 157 10.13 4.46 -12.61
N ASP A 158 10.53 3.55 -11.72
CA ASP A 158 11.92 3.52 -11.27
C ASP A 158 12.84 2.88 -12.31
N ASP A 159 13.20 3.67 -13.33
CA ASP A 159 14.38 3.47 -14.17
C ASP A 159 15.64 3.38 -13.30
N ILE A 160 15.64 3.92 -12.07
CA ILE A 160 16.74 3.77 -11.10
C ILE A 160 16.82 2.35 -10.54
N ILE A 161 15.68 1.69 -10.27
CA ILE A 161 15.68 0.29 -9.85
C ILE A 161 16.03 -0.58 -11.06
N HIS A 162 15.47 -0.29 -12.24
CA HIS A 162 15.81 -1.00 -13.46
C HIS A 162 17.29 -0.85 -13.86
N ASN A 163 17.88 0.34 -13.71
CA ASN A 163 19.30 0.61 -13.96
C ASN A 163 20.21 0.10 -12.83
N ARG A 164 19.78 0.09 -11.56
CA ARG A 164 20.50 -0.62 -10.49
C ARG A 164 20.51 -2.13 -10.73
N ILE A 165 19.42 -2.67 -11.27
CA ILE A 165 19.31 -4.08 -11.66
C ILE A 165 20.20 -4.36 -12.86
N LEU A 166 20.25 -3.49 -13.88
CA LEU A 166 21.15 -3.65 -15.03
C LEU A 166 22.63 -3.48 -14.65
N SER A 167 22.96 -2.58 -13.72
CA SER A 167 24.33 -2.43 -13.20
C SER A 167 24.73 -3.58 -12.25
N ASN A 168 23.78 -4.17 -11.52
CA ASN A 168 24.00 -5.31 -10.62
C ASN A 168 23.71 -6.68 -11.29
N ASN A 169 23.39 -6.69 -12.58
CA ASN A 169 23.33 -7.90 -13.41
C ASN A 169 24.74 -8.35 -13.84
N GLY A 170 25.79 -7.61 -13.48
CA GLY A 170 27.14 -8.14 -13.39
C GLY A 170 27.21 -9.13 -12.23
N ASN A 171 27.70 -10.33 -12.50
CA ASN A 171 27.95 -11.41 -11.55
C ASN A 171 28.89 -11.01 -10.39
N GLU A 172 28.50 -10.10 -9.51
CA GLU A 172 29.22 -9.81 -8.28
C GLU A 172 28.65 -10.69 -7.17
N ILE A 173 29.29 -11.86 -7.07
CA ILE A 173 29.67 -12.56 -5.85
C ILE A 173 28.66 -12.37 -4.70
N ILE A 174 27.80 -13.38 -4.51
CA ILE A 174 27.20 -13.66 -3.21
C ILE A 174 28.37 -13.88 -2.26
N ASP A 175 28.74 -12.82 -1.55
CA ASP A 175 29.87 -12.79 -0.65
C ASP A 175 29.65 -13.88 0.41
N LYS A 176 30.59 -14.84 0.48
CA LYS A 176 30.58 -16.04 1.35
C LYS A 176 30.60 -15.71 2.87
N LYS A 177 30.23 -14.49 3.27
CA LYS A 177 30.25 -13.97 4.63
C LYS A 177 28.92 -13.40 5.13
N ASN A 178 27.85 -13.40 4.34
CA ASN A 178 26.53 -12.94 4.79
C ASN A 178 25.61 -14.12 5.09
N ASN A 179 25.26 -14.32 6.37
CA ASN A 179 24.30 -15.34 6.81
C ASN A 179 22.89 -15.00 6.28
N PHE A 180 22.53 -15.52 5.13
CA PHE A 180 21.15 -15.55 4.67
C PHE A 180 20.51 -16.86 5.15
N ASP A 181 19.31 -16.76 5.72
CA ASP A 181 18.45 -17.90 5.94
C ASP A 181 17.85 -18.34 4.59
N LYS A 182 17.85 -19.64 4.37
CA LYS A 182 17.25 -20.26 3.18
C LYS A 182 15.83 -20.68 3.53
N LEU A 183 14.85 -20.14 2.81
CA LEU A 183 13.42 -20.47 2.97
C LEU A 183 12.88 -21.06 1.68
N PHE A 184 11.84 -21.89 1.81
CA PHE A 184 11.19 -22.56 0.69
C PHE A 184 9.73 -22.16 0.62
N VAL A 185 9.27 -21.79 -0.58
CA VAL A 185 7.87 -21.42 -0.82
C VAL A 185 7.33 -22.17 -2.03
N ASN A 186 6.06 -22.56 -1.97
CA ASN A 186 5.42 -23.33 -3.05
C ASN A 186 5.21 -22.45 -4.30
N ASP A 187 4.95 -21.17 -4.09
CA ASP A 187 4.83 -20.15 -5.11
C ASP A 187 5.44 -18.83 -4.63
N LEU A 188 5.61 -17.89 -5.55
CA LEU A 188 6.17 -16.56 -5.27
C LEU A 188 5.09 -15.54 -4.90
N SER A 189 3.89 -16.02 -4.53
CA SER A 189 2.88 -15.17 -3.93
C SER A 189 3.37 -14.68 -2.58
N TYR A 190 2.97 -13.46 -2.25
CA TYR A 190 3.35 -12.89 -0.97
C TYR A 190 2.80 -13.65 0.20
N TYR A 191 1.61 -14.24 0.08
CA TYR A 191 1.07 -15.05 1.17
C TYR A 191 2.05 -16.18 1.55
N SER A 192 2.55 -16.92 0.57
CA SER A 192 3.54 -17.98 0.81
C SER A 192 4.88 -17.45 1.34
N ILE A 193 5.32 -16.28 0.86
CA ILE A 193 6.57 -15.65 1.32
C ILE A 193 6.44 -15.11 2.75
N GLU A 194 5.31 -14.46 3.05
CA GLU A 194 4.97 -13.93 4.36
C GLU A 194 4.85 -15.07 5.37
N GLU A 195 4.11 -16.14 5.06
CA GLU A 195 3.99 -17.31 5.92
C GLU A 195 5.37 -17.90 6.26
N ALA A 196 6.23 -18.11 5.25
CA ALA A 196 7.57 -18.65 5.45
C ALA A 196 8.46 -17.72 6.31
N ILE A 197 8.33 -16.40 6.15
CA ILE A 197 9.10 -15.42 6.94
C ILE A 197 8.55 -15.31 8.36
N ASP A 198 7.23 -15.39 8.55
CA ASP A 198 6.60 -15.36 9.87
C ASP A 198 7.00 -16.59 10.68
N GLU A 199 6.92 -17.77 10.07
CA GLU A 199 7.31 -19.03 10.69
C GLU A 199 8.78 -18.99 11.13
N LYS A 200 9.66 -18.46 10.28
CA LYS A 200 11.09 -18.38 10.57
C LYS A 200 11.43 -17.36 11.65
N TYR A 201 10.85 -16.16 11.60
CA TYR A 201 11.27 -15.01 12.43
C TYR A 201 10.27 -14.62 13.53
N ASN A 202 9.17 -15.37 13.66
CA ASN A 202 8.12 -15.26 14.67
C ASN A 202 7.59 -13.82 14.79
N LEU A 203 7.06 -13.29 13.70
CA LEU A 203 6.53 -11.92 13.65
C LEU A 203 5.11 -11.83 14.26
N GLY A 204 4.44 -12.96 14.40
CA GLY A 204 3.15 -13.11 15.09
C GLY A 204 1.97 -12.78 14.19
N GLY A 205 2.01 -13.26 12.94
CA GLY A 205 1.13 -12.88 11.85
C GLY A 205 1.66 -11.66 11.11
N ILE A 206 1.74 -11.75 9.78
CA ILE A 206 2.26 -10.70 8.92
C ILE A 206 1.12 -9.94 8.24
N TYR A 207 1.23 -8.63 8.25
CA TYR A 207 0.45 -7.71 7.41
C TYR A 207 1.46 -6.85 6.65
N THR A 208 1.96 -7.29 5.49
CA THR A 208 2.73 -6.35 4.65
C THR A 208 1.83 -5.65 3.66
N SER A 209 2.09 -4.36 3.50
CA SER A 209 1.45 -3.50 2.52
C SER A 209 2.44 -3.01 1.46
N SER A 210 3.64 -3.62 1.33
CA SER A 210 4.74 -3.09 0.48
C SER A 210 5.15 -3.95 -0.71
N MET A 211 4.48 -5.07 -0.91
CA MET A 211 4.90 -6.13 -1.81
C MET A 211 3.91 -6.22 -2.98
N GLY A 212 4.36 -5.92 -4.21
CA GLY A 212 3.53 -5.84 -5.42
C GLY A 212 3.51 -7.14 -6.23
N GLN A 213 2.33 -7.69 -6.52
CA GLN A 213 2.01 -8.95 -7.22
C GLN A 213 2.82 -10.24 -6.89
N GLU A 214 4.11 -10.37 -7.23
CA GLU A 214 4.94 -11.56 -6.96
C GLU A 214 6.42 -11.17 -6.85
N LEU A 215 7.22 -11.90 -6.08
CA LEU A 215 8.67 -11.74 -6.18
C LEU A 215 9.16 -12.28 -7.52
N THR A 216 9.93 -11.50 -8.27
CA THR A 216 10.52 -12.00 -9.51
C THR A 216 11.79 -12.79 -9.23
N VAL A 217 11.90 -13.94 -9.89
CA VAL A 217 13.10 -14.79 -9.88
C VAL A 217 14.36 -13.99 -10.21
N GLY A 218 15.41 -14.15 -9.42
CA GLY A 218 16.71 -13.51 -9.60
C GLY A 218 16.82 -12.09 -9.03
N ILE A 219 15.71 -11.49 -8.58
CA ILE A 219 15.72 -10.14 -8.00
C ILE A 219 16.11 -10.20 -6.52
N PHE A 220 17.01 -9.31 -6.11
CA PHE A 220 17.30 -8.98 -4.72
C PHE A 220 16.69 -7.62 -4.37
N ASN A 221 15.90 -7.54 -3.31
CA ASN A 221 15.28 -6.29 -2.89
C ASN A 221 15.00 -6.27 -1.37
N GLU A 222 14.75 -5.07 -0.84
CA GLU A 222 14.39 -4.84 0.55
C GLU A 222 12.88 -4.71 0.71
N TYR A 223 12.35 -5.41 1.69
CA TYR A 223 10.92 -5.50 1.96
C TYR A 223 10.65 -5.32 3.44
N ILE A 224 9.56 -4.64 3.77
CA ILE A 224 9.21 -4.35 5.17
C ILE A 224 8.04 -5.24 5.57
N PHE A 225 8.31 -6.13 6.53
CA PHE A 225 7.32 -7.03 7.09
C PHE A 225 6.84 -6.53 8.45
N GLY A 226 5.57 -6.15 8.51
CA GLY A 226 4.90 -5.78 9.75
C GLY A 226 4.28 -7.03 10.37
N GLY A 227 4.67 -7.37 11.59
CA GLY A 227 3.94 -8.34 12.39
C GLY A 227 3.27 -7.70 13.62
N HIS A 228 2.34 -8.42 14.24
CA HIS A 228 1.60 -7.93 15.43
C HIS A 228 2.56 -7.49 16.57
N LYS A 229 3.75 -8.10 16.67
CA LYS A 229 4.72 -7.81 17.74
C LYS A 229 5.85 -6.88 17.31
N ALA A 230 6.28 -6.95 16.05
CA ALA A 230 7.42 -6.18 15.55
C ALA A 230 7.33 -5.96 14.04
N THR A 231 7.75 -4.78 13.60
CA THR A 231 8.05 -4.53 12.19
C THR A 231 9.54 -4.75 11.95
N LYS A 232 9.88 -5.56 10.95
CA LYS A 232 11.27 -5.84 10.56
C LYS A 232 11.45 -5.65 9.06
N ARG A 233 12.62 -5.15 8.68
CA ARG A 233 13.02 -5.10 7.26
C ARG A 233 13.77 -6.37 6.93
N PHE A 234 13.49 -6.91 5.75
CA PHE A 234 14.13 -8.10 5.24
C PHE A 234 14.67 -7.86 3.84
N CYS A 235 15.85 -8.39 3.62
CA CYS A 235 16.57 -8.33 2.38
C CYS A 235 16.37 -9.72 1.73
N ILE A 236 15.62 -9.80 0.62
CA ILE A 236 15.18 -11.07 0.02
C ILE A 236 15.74 -11.21 -1.41
N LYS A 237 16.30 -12.38 -1.72
CA LYS A 237 16.65 -12.81 -3.08
C LYS A 237 15.88 -14.08 -3.45
N VAL A 238 15.22 -14.10 -4.60
CA VAL A 238 14.67 -15.34 -5.17
C VAL A 238 15.72 -15.99 -6.06
N LEU A 239 16.04 -17.27 -5.83
CA LEU A 239 16.96 -18.00 -6.71
C LEU A 239 16.27 -18.43 -8.01
N LYS A 240 17.08 -18.58 -9.08
CA LYS A 240 16.62 -19.09 -10.37
C LYS A 240 16.29 -20.57 -10.32
N GLU A 241 17.05 -21.31 -9.54
CA GLU A 241 16.89 -22.75 -9.38
C GLU A 241 15.86 -23.02 -8.29
N LYS A 242 14.95 -23.95 -8.60
CA LYS A 242 14.07 -24.56 -7.63
C LYS A 242 14.78 -25.75 -6.97
N GLU A 243 14.39 -26.04 -5.74
CA GLU A 243 14.80 -27.25 -5.03
C GLU A 243 13.53 -27.96 -4.56
N ASP A 244 13.44 -29.26 -4.84
CA ASP A 244 12.27 -30.08 -4.53
C ASP A 244 10.95 -29.45 -5.02
N GLU A 245 10.94 -28.94 -6.26
CA GLU A 245 9.82 -28.22 -6.90
C GLU A 245 9.40 -26.88 -6.23
N LYS A 246 10.07 -26.48 -5.15
CA LYS A 246 9.82 -25.23 -4.42
C LYS A 246 10.76 -24.11 -4.85
N PHE A 247 10.28 -22.88 -4.77
CA PHE A 247 11.13 -21.71 -4.93
C PHE A 247 12.01 -21.50 -3.70
N VAL A 248 13.25 -21.08 -3.94
CA VAL A 248 14.22 -20.84 -2.87
C VAL A 248 14.39 -19.34 -2.66
N LEU A 249 14.17 -18.90 -1.42
CA LEU A 249 14.39 -17.52 -0.98
C LEU A 249 15.64 -17.48 -0.10
N LEU A 250 16.55 -16.54 -0.39
CA LEU A 250 17.60 -16.13 0.54
C LEU A 250 17.14 -14.87 1.28
N VAL A 251 16.92 -15.00 2.59
CA VAL A 251 16.35 -13.94 3.42
C VAL A 251 17.31 -13.58 4.55
N LYS A 252 17.42 -12.29 4.86
CA LYS A 252 18.07 -11.84 6.10
C LYS A 252 17.38 -10.60 6.66
N PRO A 253 17.34 -10.41 7.99
CA PRO A 253 16.95 -9.14 8.57
C PRO A 253 17.94 -8.04 8.14
N CYS A 254 17.42 -6.92 7.64
CA CYS A 254 18.24 -5.71 7.45
C CYS A 254 18.33 -4.97 8.80
N LYS A 255 19.48 -4.31 9.08
CA LYS A 255 19.69 -3.52 10.31
C LYS A 255 18.94 -2.19 10.26
#